data_AF-A0A1Q6TLC8-F1
#
_entry.id   AF-A0A1Q6TLC8-F1
#
_cell.length_a   1.000
_cell.length_b   1.000
_cell.length_c   1.000
_cell.angle_alpha   90.00
_cell.angle_beta   90.00
_cell.angle_gamma   90.00
#
_symmetry.space_group_name_H-M   'P 1'
#
loop_
_entity.id
_entity.type
_entity.pdbx_description
1 polymer ?
#
loop_
_entity_poly.entity_id
_entity_poly.type
_entity_poly.pdbx_seq_one_letter_code
_entity_poly.pdbx_strand_id
1 'polypeptide(L)'
;MTTEKVNDLELVKLSDYFRPEKFRIIPGSAITERGGISEMPAIFNFYSDFAKRLTFDFSSMLVIYGFGILNDKLIEINKSKYVGYEEENVLKRVTFNDCGQRFVMVLELSDAPDKLLAVTADEVAYLLNNCLHPRNVY
;
A
#
# COMPACT_ATOMS: atom_id res chain seq x y z
N MET A 1 10.81 13.66 6.25
CA MET A 1 10.66 13.01 7.56
C MET A 1 12.02 12.48 7.97
N THR A 2 12.49 12.72 9.20
CA THR A 2 13.79 12.20 9.66
C THR A 2 13.65 10.74 10.09
N THR A 3 14.70 9.94 9.96
CA THR A 3 14.72 8.50 10.29
C THR A 3 14.33 8.23 11.75
N GLU A 4 14.67 9.16 12.65
CA GLU A 4 14.31 9.10 14.08
C GLU A 4 12.78 9.11 14.29
N LYS A 5 12.05 9.97 13.57
CA LYS A 5 10.59 10.05 13.66
C LYS A 5 9.87 8.82 13.10
N VAL A 6 10.52 8.08 12.20
CA VAL A 6 9.99 6.80 11.68
C VAL A 6 10.14 5.68 12.70
N ASN A 7 11.15 5.76 13.57
CA ASN A 7 11.38 4.75 14.60
C ASN A 7 10.36 4.82 15.75
N ASP A 8 9.77 6.00 15.97
CA ASP A 8 8.72 6.23 16.97
C ASP A 8 7.34 5.70 16.52
N LEU A 9 7.16 5.39 15.24
CA LEU A 9 5.92 4.83 14.72
C LEU A 9 5.75 3.36 15.15
N GLU A 10 4.50 2.98 15.43
CA GLU A 10 4.13 1.59 15.70
C GLU A 10 4.55 0.70 14.51
N LEU A 11 5.46 -0.24 14.78
CA LEU A 11 5.89 -1.24 13.80
C LEU A 11 4.85 -2.36 13.74
N VAL A 12 4.20 -2.51 12.58
CA VAL A 12 3.16 -3.50 12.34
C VAL A 12 3.61 -4.51 11.29
N LYS A 13 2.94 -5.68 11.24
CA LYS A 13 3.14 -6.64 10.15
C LYS A 13 2.32 -6.21 8.94
N LEU A 14 2.95 -6.10 7.78
CA LEU A 14 2.24 -5.70 6.55
C LEU A 14 1.14 -6.70 6.18
N SER A 15 1.34 -7.99 6.46
CA SER A 15 0.38 -9.07 6.21
C SER A 15 -0.94 -8.95 6.96
N ASP A 16 -0.97 -8.14 8.02
CA ASP A 16 -2.20 -7.84 8.75
C ASP A 16 -3.08 -6.86 7.98
N TYR A 17 -2.54 -6.17 6.96
CA TYR A 17 -3.24 -5.19 6.12
C TYR A 17 -3.36 -5.67 4.67
N PHE A 18 -2.24 -6.08 4.06
CA PHE A 18 -2.18 -6.54 2.68
C PHE A 18 -1.46 -7.86 2.57
N ARG A 19 -2.09 -8.81 1.87
CA ARG A 19 -1.51 -10.13 1.58
C ARG A 19 -1.25 -10.26 0.08
N PRO A 20 -0.12 -10.87 -0.34
CA PRO A 20 0.22 -10.97 -1.76
C PRO A 20 -0.88 -11.59 -2.62
N GLU A 21 -1.52 -12.67 -2.13
CA GLU A 21 -2.59 -13.38 -2.84
C GLU A 21 -3.91 -12.59 -2.96
N LYS A 22 -4.00 -11.43 -2.31
CA LYS A 22 -5.13 -10.49 -2.32
C LYS A 22 -4.73 -9.09 -2.79
N PHE A 23 -3.54 -8.95 -3.36
CA PHE A 23 -3.01 -7.69 -3.85
C PHE A 23 -2.68 -7.78 -5.33
N ARG A 24 -2.94 -6.70 -6.08
CA ARG A 24 -2.52 -6.58 -7.47
C ARG A 24 -1.86 -5.25 -7.76
N ILE A 25 -0.77 -5.26 -8.51
CA ILE A 25 -0.16 -4.06 -9.08
C ILE A 25 -0.94 -3.65 -10.32
N ILE A 26 -1.01 -2.35 -10.57
CA ILE A 26 -1.64 -1.76 -11.75
C ILE A 26 -0.73 -0.74 -12.42
N PRO A 27 -0.86 -0.55 -13.75
CA PRO A 27 -0.22 0.58 -14.41
C PRO A 27 -0.83 1.89 -13.90
N GLY A 28 -0.05 2.97 -13.93
CA GLY A 28 -0.52 4.30 -13.47
C GLY A 28 -1.73 4.83 -14.25
N SER A 29 -1.92 4.40 -15.50
CA SER A 29 -3.12 4.72 -16.29
C SER A 29 -4.41 4.12 -15.75
N ALA A 30 -4.32 3.06 -14.93
CA ALA A 30 -5.46 2.33 -14.38
C ALA A 30 -5.73 2.67 -12.90
N ILE A 31 -5.20 3.79 -12.39
CA ILE A 31 -5.30 4.18 -10.97
C ILE A 31 -6.75 4.34 -10.46
N THR A 32 -7.70 4.63 -11.37
CA THR A 32 -9.14 4.73 -11.06
C THR A 32 -9.91 3.43 -11.34
N GLU A 33 -9.27 2.43 -11.95
CA GLU A 33 -9.90 1.18 -12.39
C GLU A 33 -9.88 0.11 -11.29
N ARG A 34 -10.72 0.34 -10.27
CA ARG A 34 -11.01 -0.68 -9.26
C ARG A 34 -11.72 -1.87 -9.90
N GLY A 35 -11.24 -3.07 -9.61
CA GLY A 35 -11.82 -4.36 -10.00
C GLY A 35 -13.01 -4.76 -9.14
N GLY A 36 -13.29 -4.02 -8.07
CA GLY A 36 -14.48 -4.19 -7.24
C GLY A 36 -14.58 -3.19 -6.10
N ILE A 37 -15.73 -3.17 -5.43
CA ILE A 37 -15.99 -2.29 -4.28
C ILE A 37 -15.22 -2.68 -3.01
N SER A 38 -14.53 -3.83 -2.98
CA SER A 38 -13.71 -4.28 -1.85
C SER A 38 -12.22 -3.95 -2.01
N GLU A 39 -11.82 -3.27 -3.10
CA GLU A 39 -10.42 -2.96 -3.38
C GLU A 39 -10.03 -1.58 -2.84
N MET A 40 -9.09 -1.59 -1.90
CA MET A 40 -8.46 -0.41 -1.31
C MET A 40 -7.27 0.04 -2.17
N PRO A 41 -7.25 1.28 -2.68
CA PRO A 41 -6.09 1.82 -3.38
C PRO A 41 -4.85 1.84 -2.49
N ALA A 42 -3.72 1.42 -3.04
CA ALA A 42 -2.41 1.49 -2.41
C ALA A 42 -1.38 2.14 -3.35
N ILE A 43 -0.56 3.03 -2.81
CA ILE A 43 0.52 3.72 -3.52
C ILE A 43 1.84 3.45 -2.81
N PHE A 44 2.87 3.06 -3.54
CA PHE A 44 4.21 2.84 -3.02
C PHE A 44 5.16 3.84 -3.65
N ASN A 45 5.65 4.80 -2.86
CA ASN A 45 6.71 5.72 -3.24
C ASN A 45 8.03 5.16 -2.72
N PHE A 46 8.99 4.91 -3.60
CA PHE A 46 10.28 4.32 -3.20
C PHE A 46 11.48 4.96 -3.90
N TYR A 47 12.63 4.84 -3.24
CA TYR A 47 13.90 5.27 -3.82
C TYR A 47 14.49 4.19 -4.72
N SER A 48 15.39 4.59 -5.61
CA SER A 48 16.03 3.70 -6.59
C SER A 48 16.77 2.51 -5.96
N ASP A 49 17.29 2.66 -4.74
CA ASP A 49 17.95 1.56 -4.03
C ASP A 49 16.99 0.46 -3.58
N PHE A 50 15.76 0.82 -3.21
CA PHE A 50 14.74 -0.18 -2.88
C PHE A 50 14.32 -0.99 -4.12
N ALA A 51 14.26 -0.35 -5.29
CA ALA A 51 13.89 -0.99 -6.55
C ALA A 51 14.78 -2.20 -6.89
N LYS A 52 16.04 -2.22 -6.45
CA LYS A 52 16.98 -3.36 -6.62
C LYS A 52 16.51 -4.64 -5.91
N ARG A 53 15.57 -4.54 -4.97
CA ARG A 53 14.97 -5.68 -4.24
C ARG A 53 13.79 -6.31 -4.97
N LEU A 54 13.30 -5.67 -6.05
CA LEU A 54 12.16 -6.13 -6.81
C LEU A 54 12.60 -7.09 -7.92
N THR A 55 11.85 -8.18 -8.12
CA THR A 55 12.16 -9.23 -9.11
C THR A 55 11.64 -8.93 -10.51
N PHE A 56 11.04 -7.76 -10.70
CA PHE A 56 10.32 -7.38 -11.90
C PHE A 56 10.76 -5.96 -12.33
N ASP A 57 10.83 -5.73 -13.64
CA ASP A 57 11.46 -4.52 -14.18
C ASP A 57 10.49 -3.32 -14.17
N PHE A 58 10.41 -2.69 -13.00
CA PHE A 58 9.85 -1.35 -12.81
C PHE A 58 10.98 -0.37 -12.46
N SER A 59 12.22 -0.68 -12.85
CA SER A 59 13.44 0.01 -12.40
C SER A 59 13.47 1.52 -12.70
N SER A 60 12.64 2.00 -13.64
CA SER A 60 12.44 3.42 -13.96
C SER A 60 11.27 4.09 -13.22
N MET A 61 10.40 3.32 -12.57
CA MET A 61 9.22 3.84 -11.87
C MET A 61 9.52 4.02 -10.39
N LEU A 62 9.53 5.26 -9.91
CA LEU A 62 9.66 5.60 -8.48
C LEU A 62 8.36 5.40 -7.69
N VAL A 63 7.29 5.02 -8.39
CA VAL A 63 5.95 4.85 -7.83
C VAL A 63 5.33 3.58 -8.39
N ILE A 64 4.83 2.72 -7.51
CA ILE A 64 3.98 1.57 -7.86
C ILE A 64 2.57 1.82 -7.33
N TYR A 65 1.58 1.56 -8.18
CA TYR A 65 0.17 1.61 -7.84
C TYR A 65 -0.37 0.19 -7.70
N GLY A 66 -1.31 -0.01 -6.78
CA GLY A 66 -1.96 -1.28 -6.63
C GLY A 66 -3.29 -1.20 -5.91
N PHE A 67 -3.95 -2.34 -5.85
CA PHE A 67 -5.19 -2.53 -5.12
C PHE A 67 -5.06 -3.76 -4.23
N GLY A 68 -5.40 -3.60 -2.95
CA GLY A 68 -5.52 -4.70 -2.02
C GLY A 68 -6.98 -4.93 -1.62
N ILE A 69 -7.41 -6.19 -1.58
CA ILE A 69 -8.74 -6.52 -1.07
C ILE A 69 -8.78 -6.26 0.44
N LEU A 70 -9.80 -5.53 0.90
CA LEU A 70 -10.05 -5.29 2.31
C LEU A 70 -10.09 -6.60 3.10
N ASN A 71 -9.22 -6.74 4.09
CA ASN A 71 -9.23 -7.82 5.07
C ASN A 71 -9.86 -7.34 6.40
N ASP A 72 -9.96 -8.21 7.39
CA ASP A 72 -10.61 -7.87 8.67
C ASP A 72 -10.03 -6.61 9.34
N LYS A 73 -8.70 -6.40 9.25
CA LYS A 73 -8.05 -5.22 9.84
C LYS A 73 -8.38 -3.94 9.10
N LEU A 74 -8.36 -3.99 7.77
CA LEU A 74 -8.74 -2.85 6.94
C LEU A 74 -10.24 -2.58 7.02
N ILE A 75 -11.08 -3.60 7.20
CA ILE A 75 -12.52 -3.45 7.41
C ILE A 75 -12.79 -2.78 8.75
N GLU A 76 -12.07 -3.14 9.82
CA GLU A 76 -12.18 -2.49 11.12
C GLU A 76 -11.90 -0.97 11.01
N ILE A 77 -10.86 -0.59 10.27
CA ILE A 77 -10.48 0.81 10.05
C ILE A 77 -11.48 1.51 9.12
N ASN A 78 -11.86 0.85 8.03
CA ASN A 78 -12.78 1.38 7.03
C ASN A 78 -14.26 1.38 7.50
N LYS A 79 -14.57 0.67 8.58
CA LYS A 79 -15.92 0.42 9.14
C LYS A 79 -16.88 -0.35 8.24
N SER A 80 -16.45 -0.67 7.02
CA SER A 80 -17.25 -1.33 6.00
C SER A 80 -16.39 -2.30 5.20
N LYS A 81 -17.03 -3.34 4.67
CA LYS A 81 -16.43 -4.24 3.66
C LYS A 81 -16.34 -3.62 2.26
N TYR A 82 -16.81 -2.38 2.09
CA TYR A 82 -16.86 -1.68 0.81
C TYR A 82 -16.13 -0.33 0.89
N VAL A 83 -15.49 0.04 -0.21
CA VAL A 83 -14.69 1.27 -0.40
C VAL A 83 -15.50 2.29 -1.21
N GLY A 84 -15.36 3.56 -0.86
CA GLY A 84 -16.07 4.67 -1.52
C GLY A 84 -17.46 4.92 -0.97
N TYR A 85 -17.68 4.56 0.30
CA TYR A 85 -18.87 4.94 1.05
C TYR A 85 -18.67 6.36 1.60
N GLU A 86 -19.69 7.21 1.51
CA GLU A 86 -19.66 8.56 2.06
C GLU A 86 -20.04 8.52 3.54
N GLU A 87 -19.10 8.05 4.36
CA GLU A 87 -19.19 8.06 5.82
C GLU A 87 -17.97 8.75 6.42
N GLU A 88 -18.13 9.30 7.62
CA GLU A 88 -17.03 9.95 8.33
C GLU A 88 -15.97 8.93 8.80
N ASN A 89 -14.71 9.32 8.66
CA ASN A 89 -13.53 8.57 9.12
C ASN A 89 -13.42 7.18 8.49
N VAL A 90 -13.73 7.06 7.19
CA VAL A 90 -13.49 5.84 6.39
C VAL A 90 -12.13 5.90 5.70
N LEU A 91 -11.60 4.73 5.35
CA LEU A 91 -10.30 4.62 4.69
C LEU A 91 -10.43 4.99 3.21
N LYS A 92 -9.66 5.99 2.76
CA LYS A 92 -9.64 6.44 1.36
C LYS A 92 -8.56 5.71 0.55
N ARG A 93 -7.38 5.55 1.14
CA ARG A 93 -6.18 5.04 0.48
C ARG A 93 -5.12 4.65 1.50
N VAL A 94 -4.21 3.77 1.11
CA VAL A 94 -2.97 3.50 1.84
C VAL A 94 -1.76 3.95 1.03
N THR A 95 -0.85 4.72 1.63
CA THR A 95 0.39 5.17 0.97
C THR A 95 1.61 4.66 1.74
N PHE A 96 2.54 4.03 1.05
CA PHE A 96 3.81 3.56 1.57
C PHE A 96 4.92 4.49 1.09
N ASN A 97 5.64 5.10 2.02
CA ASN A 97 6.76 5.98 1.70
C ASN A 97 8.06 5.37 2.22
N ASP A 98 8.97 5.05 1.31
CA ASP A 98 10.29 4.51 1.61
C ASP A 98 11.09 5.48 2.48
N CYS A 99 11.67 4.97 3.57
CA CYS A 99 12.56 5.67 4.48
C CYS A 99 13.84 4.84 4.75
N GLY A 100 14.22 3.95 3.82
CA GLY A 100 15.39 3.09 3.90
C GLY A 100 15.05 1.69 4.43
N GLN A 101 15.30 1.43 5.72
CA GLN A 101 15.02 0.12 6.33
C GLN A 101 13.53 -0.12 6.61
N ARG A 102 12.74 0.96 6.69
CA ARG A 102 11.31 0.94 6.95
C ARG A 102 10.59 1.81 5.94
N PHE A 103 9.31 1.51 5.74
CA PHE A 103 8.37 2.39 5.08
C PHE A 103 7.45 3.01 6.11
N VAL A 104 7.07 4.27 5.91
CA VAL A 104 5.91 4.84 6.58
C VAL A 104 4.66 4.50 5.79
N MET A 105 3.81 3.69 6.40
CA MET A 105 2.47 3.35 5.92
C MET A 105 1.48 4.40 6.46
N VAL A 106 0.93 5.19 5.55
CA VAL A 106 -0.06 6.22 5.81
C VAL A 106 -1.43 5.68 5.45
N LEU A 107 -2.32 5.57 6.43
CA LEU A 107 -3.73 5.26 6.24
C LEU A 107 -4.49 6.57 6.16
N GLU A 108 -4.88 6.97 4.94
CA GLU A 108 -5.57 8.23 4.68
C GLU A 108 -7.05 8.11 4.98
N LEU A 109 -7.55 8.94 5.90
CA LEU A 109 -8.94 8.92 6.36
C LEU A 109 -9.74 10.07 5.78
N SER A 110 -11.08 9.91 5.70
CA SER A 110 -11.90 10.88 4.99
C SER A 110 -11.95 12.27 5.64
N ASP A 111 -12.12 12.30 6.97
CA ASP A 111 -12.40 13.49 7.79
C ASP A 111 -11.66 13.42 9.15
N ALA A 112 -10.65 12.54 9.24
CA ALA A 112 -9.79 12.37 10.41
C ALA A 112 -8.32 12.52 10.03
N PRO A 113 -7.45 12.84 11.00
CA PRO A 113 -6.01 12.79 10.78
C PRO A 113 -5.57 11.40 10.29
N ASP A 114 -4.63 11.39 9.34
CA ASP A 114 -4.04 10.16 8.83
C ASP A 114 -3.41 9.35 9.97
N LYS A 115 -3.59 8.03 9.91
CA LYS A 115 -2.88 7.11 10.82
C LYS A 115 -1.55 6.71 10.19
N LEU A 116 -0.47 6.97 10.91
CA LEU A 116 0.90 6.64 10.51
C LEU A 116 1.38 5.38 11.22
N LEU A 117 1.91 4.44 10.46
CA LEU A 117 2.46 3.17 10.93
C LEU A 117 3.80 2.91 10.24
N ALA A 118 4.63 2.06 10.82
CA ALA A 118 5.85 1.59 10.18
C ALA A 118 5.69 0.13 9.74
N VAL A 119 6.25 -0.20 8.58
CA VAL A 119 6.44 -1.57 8.10
C VAL A 119 7.87 -1.73 7.61
N THR A 120 8.40 -2.95 7.60
CA THR A 120 9.79 -3.17 7.14
C THR A 120 9.89 -3.13 5.62
N ALA A 121 11.05 -2.72 5.10
CA ALA A 121 11.33 -2.77 3.66
C ALA A 121 11.24 -4.21 3.12
N ASP A 122 11.63 -5.22 3.92
CA ASP A 122 11.57 -6.63 3.52
C ASP A 122 10.14 -7.11 3.32
N GLU A 123 9.20 -6.68 4.17
CA GLU A 123 7.78 -6.99 4.01
C GLU A 123 7.17 -6.33 2.77
N VAL A 124 7.53 -5.08 2.49
CA VAL A 124 7.09 -4.39 1.27
C VAL A 124 7.62 -5.10 0.03
N ALA A 125 8.90 -5.47 0.02
CA ALA A 125 9.50 -6.22 -1.09
C ALA A 125 8.83 -7.59 -1.26
N TYR A 126 8.54 -8.29 -0.16
CA TYR A 126 7.83 -9.56 -0.19
C TYR A 126 6.43 -9.41 -0.77
N LEU A 127 5.66 -8.40 -0.34
CA LEU A 127 4.33 -8.12 -0.89
C LEU A 127 4.40 -7.88 -2.40
N LEU A 128 5.25 -6.95 -2.84
CA LEU A 128 5.33 -6.54 -4.23
C LEU A 128 5.80 -7.68 -5.13
N ASN A 129 6.83 -8.44 -4.74
CA ASN A 129 7.36 -9.54 -5.56
C ASN A 129 6.41 -10.74 -5.68
N ASN A 130 5.49 -10.94 -4.73
CA ASN A 130 4.62 -12.13 -4.68
C ASN A 130 3.15 -11.82 -5.00
N CYS A 131 2.80 -10.58 -5.32
CA CYS A 131 1.43 -10.20 -5.66
C CYS A 131 1.11 -10.43 -7.14
N LEU A 132 -0.17 -10.21 -7.50
CA LEU A 132 -0.59 -10.28 -8.89
C LEU A 132 -0.03 -9.10 -9.69
N HIS A 133 0.83 -9.38 -10.65
CA HIS A 133 1.34 -8.39 -11.59
C HIS A 133 0.40 -8.29 -12.80
N PRO A 134 0.27 -7.10 -13.42
CA PRO A 134 -0.42 -7.01 -14.69
C PRO A 134 0.26 -7.94 -15.69
N ARG A 135 -0.50 -8.83 -16.33
CA ARG A 135 0.04 -9.64 -17.42
C ARG A 135 0.57 -8.65 -18.46
N ASN A 136 1.81 -8.82 -18.88
CA ASN A 136 2.37 -8.04 -19.97
C ASN A 136 1.42 -8.15 -21.17
N VAL A 137 0.66 -7.08 -21.42
CA VAL A 137 0.01 -6.87 -22.71
C VAL A 137 1.11 -6.29 -23.59
N TYR A 138 1.99 -7.17 -24.09
CA TYR A 138 2.87 -6.85 -25.19
C TYR A 138 2.09 -6.95 -26.50
#